data_AF-A0A967FD31-F1
#
_entry.id   AF-A0A967FD31-F1
#
_cell.length_a   1.000
_cell.length_b   1.000
_cell.length_c   1.000
_cell.angle_alpha   90.00
_cell.angle_beta   90.00
_cell.angle_gamma   90.00
#
_symmetry.space_group_name_H-M   'P 1'
#
loop_
_entity.id
_entity.type
_entity.pdbx_description
1 polymer ?
#
loop_
_entity_poly.entity_id
_entity_poly.type
_entity_poly.pdbx_seq_one_letter_code
_entity_poly.pdbx_strand_id
1 'polypeptide(L)'
;MKSRHSEHIALRKKIAYSAPALALAVVGIPVYVYIPKFYTDVVGINIAVLGTILFSVRIFDAVTDPAIGYISDRTRTRFGRRRPYIAIGSLFVVLSMYLLFSPPQASAYFETWWFSICIYALFLFWTAVTVPYESLGPEITFDYHERTSLFGMRDGFLIAG
;
A
#
# COMPACT_ATOMS: atom_id res chain seq x y z
N MET A 1 15.52 34.14 -21.29
CA MET A 1 14.41 33.48 -20.57
C MET A 1 13.92 32.30 -21.44
N LYS A 2 14.44 31.08 -21.22
CA LYS A 2 14.10 29.90 -22.05
C LYS A 2 12.62 29.56 -21.84
N SER A 3 11.85 29.47 -22.93
CA SER A 3 10.43 29.07 -22.88
C SER A 3 10.32 27.67 -22.28
N ARG A 4 9.63 27.58 -21.13
CA ARG A 4 9.24 26.30 -20.52
C ARG A 4 8.21 25.67 -21.46
N HIS A 5 8.65 24.71 -22.27
CA HIS A 5 7.73 23.85 -22.99
C HIS A 5 6.89 23.11 -21.94
N SER A 6 5.58 23.29 -21.98
CA SER A 6 4.63 22.42 -21.28
C SER A 6 4.79 21.02 -21.87
N GLU A 7 5.59 20.16 -21.22
CA GLU A 7 5.66 18.74 -21.61
C GLU A 7 4.36 18.06 -21.20
N HIS A 8 3.41 18.03 -22.14
CA HIS A 8 2.20 17.23 -22.00
C HIS A 8 2.57 15.75 -21.84
N ILE A 9 2.14 15.14 -20.74
CA ILE A 9 2.35 13.70 -20.53
C ILE A 9 1.38 12.93 -21.42
N ALA A 10 1.92 12.09 -22.29
CA ALA A 10 1.11 11.18 -23.10
C ALA A 10 0.15 10.34 -22.24
N LEU A 11 -1.11 10.23 -22.66
CA LEU A 11 -2.16 9.51 -21.93
C LEU A 11 -1.74 8.09 -21.51
N ARG A 12 -1.00 7.38 -22.37
CA ARG A 12 -0.47 6.04 -22.06
C ARG A 12 0.43 6.02 -20.82
N LYS A 13 1.26 7.06 -20.60
CA LYS A 13 2.10 7.18 -19.40
C LYS A 13 1.26 7.48 -18.16
N LYS A 14 0.22 8.31 -18.29
CA LYS A 14 -0.74 8.57 -17.20
C LYS A 14 -1.46 7.29 -16.79
N ILE A 15 -2.01 6.54 -17.76
CA ILE A 15 -2.66 5.24 -17.51
C ILE A 15 -1.68 4.25 -16.86
N ALA A 16 -0.45 4.13 -17.37
CA ALA A 16 0.52 3.19 -16.81
C ALA A 16 0.91 3.53 -15.36
N TYR A 17 0.94 4.80 -14.99
CA TYR A 17 1.15 5.25 -13.61
C TYR A 17 -0.10 5.03 -12.74
N SER A 18 -1.30 5.29 -13.26
CA SER A 18 -2.55 5.25 -12.49
C SER A 18 -3.15 3.85 -12.33
N ALA A 19 -2.90 2.92 -13.27
CA ALA A 19 -3.48 1.58 -13.26
C ALA A 19 -3.20 0.77 -11.97
N PRO A 20 -1.99 0.81 -11.37
CA PRO A 20 -1.74 0.17 -10.08
C PRO A 20 -2.66 0.63 -8.95
N ALA A 21 -3.17 1.87 -8.98
CA ALA A 21 -4.08 2.39 -7.95
C ALA A 21 -5.39 1.58 -7.89
N LEU A 22 -5.88 1.11 -9.02
CA LEU A 22 -7.07 0.25 -9.06
C LEU A 22 -6.81 -1.09 -8.36
N ALA A 23 -5.66 -1.70 -8.59
CA ALA A 23 -5.29 -2.95 -7.91
C ALA A 23 -5.09 -2.76 -6.40
N LEU A 24 -4.54 -1.61 -5.99
CA LEU A 24 -4.42 -1.25 -4.57
C LEU A 24 -5.81 -1.04 -3.93
N ALA A 25 -6.76 -0.42 -4.63
CA ALA A 25 -8.12 -0.21 -4.12
C ALA A 25 -8.81 -1.52 -3.70
N VAL A 26 -8.70 -2.55 -4.53
CA VAL A 26 -9.27 -3.89 -4.31
C VAL A 26 -8.78 -4.52 -3.00
N VAL A 27 -7.55 -4.23 -2.59
CA VAL A 27 -6.98 -4.74 -1.33
C VAL A 27 -7.42 -3.89 -0.14
N GLY A 28 -7.57 -2.57 -0.32
CA GLY A 28 -7.91 -1.65 0.76
C GLY A 28 -9.22 -2.01 1.47
N ILE A 29 -10.34 -2.07 0.74
CA ILE A 29 -11.66 -2.26 1.35
C ILE A 29 -11.74 -3.55 2.20
N PRO A 30 -11.32 -4.73 1.71
CA PRO A 30 -11.37 -5.94 2.52
C PRO A 30 -10.46 -5.89 3.76
N VAL A 31 -9.29 -5.26 3.68
CA VAL A 31 -8.37 -5.13 4.84
C VAL A 31 -8.96 -4.24 5.92
N TYR A 32 -9.56 -3.12 5.55
CA TYR A 32 -10.05 -2.13 6.52
C TYR A 32 -11.41 -2.49 7.11
N VAL A 33 -12.26 -3.18 6.34
CA VAL A 33 -13.65 -3.45 6.73
C VAL A 33 -13.89 -4.93 7.03
N TYR A 34 -13.47 -5.82 6.13
CA TYR A 34 -13.81 -7.24 6.21
C TYR A 34 -12.94 -7.99 7.21
N ILE A 35 -11.62 -7.82 7.17
CA ILE A 35 -10.67 -8.56 8.03
C ILE A 35 -10.96 -8.36 9.52
N PRO A 36 -11.11 -7.12 10.05
CA PRO A 36 -11.45 -6.93 11.46
C PRO A 36 -12.72 -7.67 11.85
N LYS A 37 -13.77 -7.55 11.03
CA LYS A 37 -15.06 -8.21 11.26
C LYS A 37 -14.95 -9.74 11.21
N PHE A 38 -14.20 -10.28 10.26
CA PHE A 38 -13.98 -11.72 10.15
C PHE A 38 -13.29 -12.28 11.40
N TYR A 39 -12.27 -11.59 11.91
CA TYR A 39 -11.55 -12.02 13.10
C TYR A 39 -12.35 -11.83 14.40
N THR A 40 -13.26 -10.86 14.48
CA THR A 40 -14.18 -10.74 15.63
C THR A 40 -15.33 -11.73 15.59
N ASP A 41 -16.01 -11.85 14.44
CA ASP A 41 -17.30 -12.53 14.34
C ASP A 41 -17.18 -14.02 14.01
N VAL A 42 -16.14 -14.40 13.25
CA VAL A 42 -15.94 -15.79 12.79
C VAL A 42 -14.85 -16.49 13.59
N VAL A 43 -13.68 -15.84 13.75
CA VAL A 43 -12.57 -16.42 14.53
C VAL A 43 -12.79 -16.24 16.04
N GLY A 44 -13.53 -15.19 16.45
CA GLY A 44 -13.90 -14.98 17.85
C GLY A 44 -12.81 -14.27 18.68
N ILE A 45 -11.91 -13.52 18.04
CA ILE A 45 -10.95 -12.68 18.77
C ILE A 45 -11.70 -11.57 19.49
N ASN A 46 -11.32 -11.32 20.74
CA ASN A 46 -11.87 -10.23 21.53
C ASN A 46 -11.64 -8.87 20.82
N ILE A 47 -12.70 -8.09 20.64
CA ILE A 47 -12.67 -6.81 19.92
C ILE A 47 -11.70 -5.79 20.54
N ALA A 48 -11.52 -5.76 21.86
CA ALA A 48 -10.59 -4.85 22.51
C ALA A 48 -9.12 -5.22 22.21
N VAL A 49 -8.81 -6.51 22.17
CA VAL A 49 -7.48 -7.01 21.77
C VAL A 49 -7.22 -6.68 20.30
N LEU A 50 -8.18 -6.99 19.42
CA LEU A 50 -8.07 -6.69 17.99
C LEU A 50 -7.89 -5.18 17.74
N GLY A 51 -8.67 -4.34 18.41
CA GLY A 51 -8.55 -2.89 18.34
C GLY A 51 -7.19 -2.38 18.82
N THR A 52 -6.66 -2.97 19.89
CA THR A 52 -5.31 -2.63 20.41
C THR A 52 -4.22 -3.01 19.39
N ILE A 53 -4.33 -4.18 18.76
CA ILE A 53 -3.41 -4.61 17.70
C ILE A 53 -3.47 -3.63 16.52
N LEU A 54 -4.67 -3.34 16.00
CA LEU A 54 -4.83 -2.41 14.87
C LEU A 54 -4.34 -0.99 15.20
N PHE A 55 -4.54 -0.53 16.43
CA PHE A 55 -4.01 0.75 16.90
C PHE A 55 -2.47 0.73 16.93
N SER A 56 -1.88 -0.35 17.46
CA SER A 56 -0.42 -0.50 17.48
C SER A 56 0.20 -0.56 16.09
N VAL A 57 -0.50 -1.16 15.11
CA VAL A 57 -0.09 -1.13 13.70
C VAL A 57 -0.03 0.29 13.16
N ARG A 58 -0.94 1.20 13.55
CA ARG A 58 -0.87 2.61 13.11
C ARG A 58 0.33 3.35 13.65
N ILE A 59 0.71 3.06 14.90
CA ILE A 59 1.94 3.62 15.49
C ILE A 59 3.16 3.08 14.74
N PHE A 60 3.14 1.79 14.39
CA PHE A 60 4.19 1.17 13.58
C PHE A 60 4.29 1.84 12.18
N ASP A 61 3.17 2.06 11.50
CA ASP A 61 3.12 2.75 10.19
C ASP A 61 3.69 4.17 10.27
N ALA A 62 3.41 4.91 11.34
CA ALA A 62 3.95 6.25 11.54
C ALA A 62 5.49 6.28 11.56
N VAL A 63 6.14 5.15 11.86
CA VAL A 63 7.61 4.99 11.85
C VAL A 63 8.09 4.37 10.54
N THR A 64 7.41 3.34 10.02
CA THR A 64 7.84 2.64 8.81
C THR A 64 7.66 3.47 7.56
N ASP A 65 6.65 4.33 7.49
CA ASP A 65 6.37 5.18 6.33
C ASP A 65 7.58 6.11 6.00
N PRO A 66 8.09 6.95 6.93
CA PRO A 66 9.31 7.73 6.69
C PRO A 66 10.55 6.87 6.45
N ALA A 67 10.69 5.75 7.17
CA ALA A 67 11.86 4.88 7.05
C ALA A 67 11.97 4.27 5.65
N ILE A 68 10.87 3.73 5.12
CA ILE A 68 10.79 3.19 3.77
C ILE A 68 10.96 4.29 2.74
N GLY A 69 10.36 5.47 2.95
CA GLY A 69 10.58 6.63 2.09
C GLY A 69 12.06 6.93 1.93
N TYR A 70 12.78 7.08 3.05
CA TYR A 70 14.22 7.34 3.06
C TYR A 70 15.06 6.24 2.42
N ILE A 71 14.78 4.97 2.74
CA ILE A 71 15.51 3.83 2.19
C ILE A 71 15.28 3.72 0.68
N SER A 72 14.03 3.85 0.24
CA SER A 72 13.67 3.79 -1.17
C SER A 72 14.38 4.91 -1.94
N ASP A 73 14.50 6.10 -1.37
CA ASP A 73 15.17 7.24 -1.98
C ASP A 73 16.70 7.12 -2.13
N ARG A 74 17.33 6.20 -1.40
CA ARG A 74 18.78 5.96 -1.49
C ARG A 74 19.13 4.72 -2.29
N THR A 75 18.14 3.92 -2.64
CA THR A 75 18.35 2.63 -3.30
C THR A 75 18.73 2.82 -4.77
N ARG A 76 19.86 2.24 -5.17
CA ARG A 76 20.33 2.25 -6.56
C ARG A 76 20.30 0.84 -7.10
N THR A 77 19.34 0.54 -7.96
CA THR A 77 19.27 -0.75 -8.67
C THR A 77 19.17 -0.55 -10.17
N ARG A 78 19.49 -1.59 -10.94
CA ARG A 78 19.33 -1.63 -12.40
C ARG A 78 17.89 -1.40 -12.88
N PHE A 79 16.90 -1.66 -12.03
CA PHE A 79 15.48 -1.49 -12.33
C PHE A 79 14.95 -0.11 -11.91
N GLY A 80 15.85 0.75 -11.40
CA GLY A 80 15.50 2.04 -10.84
C GLY A 80 15.36 2.01 -9.32
N ARG A 81 15.07 3.18 -8.77
CA ARG A 81 15.11 3.44 -7.33
C ARG A 81 13.95 2.81 -6.56
N ARG A 82 12.73 2.95 -7.10
CA ARG A 82 11.47 2.65 -6.40
C ARG A 82 10.74 1.41 -6.91
N ARG A 83 10.96 1.02 -8.17
CA ARG A 83 10.29 -0.11 -8.82
C ARG A 83 10.53 -1.47 -8.14
N PRO A 84 11.74 -1.79 -7.61
CA PRO A 84 11.95 -3.06 -6.91
C PRO A 84 11.06 -3.21 -5.67
N TYR A 85 10.87 -2.14 -4.89
CA TYR A 85 10.02 -2.14 -3.70
C TYR A 85 8.57 -2.41 -4.05
N ILE A 86 8.06 -1.75 -5.09
CA ILE A 86 6.69 -1.97 -5.57
C ILE A 86 6.52 -3.42 -6.03
N ALA A 87 7.45 -3.96 -6.83
CA ALA A 87 7.33 -5.32 -7.36
C ALA A 87 7.40 -6.40 -6.27
N ILE A 88 8.39 -6.31 -5.38
CA ILE A 88 8.60 -7.29 -4.31
C ILE A 88 7.52 -7.12 -3.23
N GLY A 89 7.24 -5.88 -2.83
CA GLY A 89 6.22 -5.55 -1.84
C GLY A 89 4.84 -6.06 -2.26
N SER A 90 4.43 -5.88 -3.52
CA SER A 90 3.13 -6.36 -3.99
C SER A 90 2.99 -7.88 -3.88
N LEU A 91 4.05 -8.64 -4.15
CA LEU A 91 4.03 -10.10 -3.98
C LEU A 91 3.79 -10.48 -2.51
N PHE A 92 4.48 -9.81 -1.59
CA PHE A 92 4.33 -10.08 -0.16
C PHE A 92 3.01 -9.55 0.40
N VAL A 93 2.43 -8.47 -0.14
CA VAL A 93 1.07 -8.02 0.19
C VAL A 93 0.06 -9.12 -0.14
N VAL A 94 0.13 -9.70 -1.35
CA VAL A 94 -0.76 -10.80 -1.75
C VAL A 94 -0.59 -12.01 -0.84
N LEU A 95 0.64 -12.36 -0.49
CA LEU A 95 0.93 -13.47 0.43
C LEU A 95 0.36 -13.21 1.83
N SER A 96 0.62 -12.05 2.42
CA SER A 96 0.09 -11.68 3.74
C SER A 96 -1.43 -11.64 3.76
N MET A 97 -2.03 -11.14 2.68
CA MET A 97 -3.48 -11.13 2.50
C MET A 97 -4.04 -12.56 2.48
N TYR A 98 -3.45 -13.45 1.68
CA TYR A 98 -3.85 -14.86 1.64
C TYR A 98 -3.77 -15.52 3.02
N LEU A 99 -2.68 -15.30 3.76
CA LEU A 99 -2.49 -15.84 5.11
C LEU A 99 -3.48 -15.26 6.13
N LEU A 100 -3.90 -14.00 5.99
CA LEU A 100 -4.94 -13.39 6.84
C LEU A 100 -6.31 -14.05 6.63
N PHE A 101 -6.64 -14.43 5.41
CA PHE A 101 -7.90 -15.12 5.09
C PHE A 101 -7.85 -16.63 5.37
N SER A 102 -6.67 -17.18 5.65
CA SER A 102 -6.47 -18.59 5.99
C SER A 102 -5.89 -18.75 7.40
N PRO A 103 -6.64 -18.35 8.45
CA PRO A 103 -6.17 -18.56 9.81
C PRO A 103 -6.08 -20.06 10.13
N PRO A 104 -5.03 -20.49 10.84
CA PRO A 104 -4.91 -21.86 11.33
C PRO A 104 -5.99 -22.12 12.39
N GLN A 105 -6.74 -23.19 12.24
CA GLN A 105 -7.74 -23.62 13.25
C GLN A 105 -6.99 -24.22 14.44
N ALA A 106 -6.83 -23.44 15.50
CA ALA A 106 -6.03 -23.82 16.65
C ALA A 106 -6.59 -23.20 17.94
N SER A 107 -5.73 -22.87 18.89
CA SER A 107 -6.15 -22.14 20.10
C SER A 107 -6.40 -20.66 19.78
N ALA A 108 -7.33 -20.03 20.51
CA ALA A 108 -7.61 -18.59 20.41
C ALA A 108 -6.35 -17.71 20.59
N TYR A 109 -5.42 -18.14 21.44
CA TYR A 109 -4.13 -17.47 21.62
C TYR A 109 -3.29 -17.50 20.35
N PHE A 110 -3.21 -18.66 19.70
CA PHE A 110 -2.47 -18.85 18.45
C PHE A 110 -3.10 -18.08 17.29
N GLU A 111 -4.42 -18.07 17.19
CA GLU A 111 -5.15 -17.30 16.18
C GLU A 111 -4.93 -15.79 16.33
N THR A 112 -4.91 -15.29 17.58
CA THR A 112 -4.60 -13.89 17.87
C THR A 112 -3.15 -13.53 17.51
N TRP A 113 -2.21 -14.42 17.82
CA TRP A 113 -0.80 -14.26 17.44
C TRP A 113 -0.61 -14.28 15.92
N TRP A 114 -1.27 -15.21 15.24
CA TRP A 114 -1.28 -15.33 13.79
C TRP A 114 -1.79 -14.05 13.13
N PHE A 115 -2.96 -13.58 13.57
CA PHE A 115 -3.54 -12.32 13.12
C PHE A 115 -2.54 -11.16 13.29
N SER A 116 -1.92 -11.06 14.47
CA SER A 116 -0.95 -10.01 14.78
C SER A 116 0.23 -10.03 13.82
N ILE A 117 0.85 -11.18 13.58
CA ILE A 117 1.99 -11.28 12.67
C ILE A 117 1.58 -10.93 11.24
N CYS A 118 0.48 -11.51 10.76
CA CYS A 118 0.05 -11.33 9.38
C CYS A 118 -0.42 -9.90 9.10
N ILE A 119 -1.10 -9.24 10.05
CA ILE A 119 -1.55 -7.84 9.87
C ILE A 119 -0.35 -6.88 9.87
N TYR A 120 0.62 -7.05 10.77
CA TYR A 120 1.85 -6.26 10.74
C TYR A 120 2.65 -6.46 9.45
N ALA A 121 2.78 -7.70 8.99
CA ALA A 121 3.43 -8.02 7.73
C ALA A 121 2.71 -7.36 6.55
N LEU A 122 1.38 -7.47 6.49
CA LEU A 122 0.56 -6.83 5.46
C LEU A 122 0.83 -5.32 5.41
N PHE A 123 0.75 -4.63 6.54
CA PHE A 123 0.95 -3.18 6.60
C PHE A 123 2.39 -2.75 6.26
N LEU A 124 3.40 -3.50 6.72
CA LEU A 124 4.80 -3.25 6.34
C LEU A 124 5.01 -3.33 4.82
N PHE A 125 4.49 -4.39 4.18
CA PHE A 125 4.62 -4.56 2.74
C PHE A 125 3.73 -3.60 1.97
N TRP A 126 2.57 -3.23 2.53
CA TRP A 126 1.71 -2.19 2.00
C TRP A 126 2.46 -0.86 1.91
N THR A 127 3.08 -0.41 3.01
CA THR A 127 3.95 0.77 3.03
C THR A 127 5.09 0.67 2.03
N ALA A 128 5.73 -0.50 1.91
CA ALA A 128 6.78 -0.75 0.93
C ALA A 128 6.32 -0.57 -0.53
N VAL A 129 5.02 -0.72 -0.80
CA VAL A 129 4.43 -0.48 -2.12
C VAL A 129 3.96 0.96 -2.26
N THR A 130 3.15 1.45 -1.32
CA THR A 130 2.46 2.74 -1.42
C THR A 130 3.42 3.91 -1.37
N VAL A 131 4.33 3.95 -0.39
CA VAL A 131 5.25 5.10 -0.24
C VAL A 131 6.11 5.31 -1.49
N PRO A 132 6.78 4.28 -2.07
CA PRO A 132 7.51 4.46 -3.31
C PRO A 132 6.61 4.73 -4.51
N TYR A 133 5.40 4.17 -4.55
CA TYR A 133 4.44 4.40 -5.64
C TYR A 133 3.97 5.86 -5.70
N GLU A 134 3.53 6.41 -4.57
CA GLU A 134 3.06 7.80 -4.51
C GLU A 134 4.17 8.80 -4.80
N SER A 135 5.39 8.47 -4.35
CA SER A 135 6.53 9.32 -4.58
C SER A 135 6.92 9.39 -6.08
N LEU A 136 6.59 8.38 -6.90
CA LEU A 136 6.88 8.39 -8.36
C LEU A 136 6.12 9.51 -9.09
N GLY A 137 4.93 9.90 -8.63
CA GLY A 137 4.12 10.91 -9.32
C GLY A 137 4.82 12.26 -9.48
N PRO A 138 5.37 12.85 -8.40
CA PRO A 138 6.17 14.08 -8.47
C PRO A 138 7.43 13.99 -9.34
N GLU A 139 7.96 12.79 -9.61
CA GLU A 139 9.13 12.59 -10.48
C GLU A 139 8.76 12.58 -11.97
N ILE A 140 7.49 12.35 -12.33
CA ILE A 140 7.05 12.23 -13.72
C ILE A 140 6.93 13.61 -14.39
N THR A 141 6.52 14.65 -13.65
CA THR A 141 6.44 16.01 -14.17
C THR A 141 6.61 17.06 -13.07
N PHE A 142 7.22 18.18 -13.47
CA PHE A 142 7.33 19.39 -12.66
C PHE A 142 6.24 20.43 -12.98
N ASP A 143 5.41 20.18 -14.01
CA ASP A 143 4.28 21.03 -14.34
C ASP A 143 3.08 20.77 -13.39
N TYR A 144 2.53 21.85 -12.83
CA TYR A 144 1.46 21.78 -11.84
C TYR A 144 0.15 21.22 -12.41
N HIS A 145 -0.23 21.63 -13.62
CA HIS A 145 -1.47 21.19 -14.25
C HIS A 145 -1.38 19.73 -14.67
N GLU A 146 -0.25 19.31 -15.25
CA GLU A 146 -0.03 17.91 -15.60
C GLU A 146 0.04 17.00 -14.37
N ARG A 147 0.65 17.46 -13.26
CA ARG A 147 0.67 16.74 -11.99
C ARG A 147 -0.73 16.58 -11.40
N THR A 148 -1.52 17.64 -11.42
CA THR A 148 -2.92 17.61 -10.95
C THR A 148 -3.75 16.63 -11.77
N SER A 149 -3.59 16.65 -13.10
CA SER A 149 -4.24 15.68 -14.01
C SER A 149 -3.79 14.24 -13.73
N LEU A 150 -2.50 14.02 -13.47
CA LEU A 150 -1.94 12.70 -13.17
C LEU A 150 -2.51 12.13 -11.86
N PHE A 151 -2.53 12.93 -10.79
CA PHE A 151 -3.11 12.52 -9.50
C PHE A 151 -4.61 12.35 -9.58
N GLY A 152 -5.34 13.25 -10.24
CA GLY A 152 -6.77 13.09 -10.46
C GLY A 152 -7.10 11.78 -11.20
N MET A 153 -6.31 11.40 -12.20
CA MET A 153 -6.47 10.10 -12.87
C MET A 153 -6.14 8.93 -11.94
N ARG A 154 -5.06 8.99 -11.17
CA ARG A 154 -4.71 7.96 -10.18
C ARG A 154 -5.83 7.74 -9.17
N ASP A 155 -6.32 8.83 -8.58
CA ASP A 155 -7.35 8.77 -7.55
C ASP A 155 -8.70 8.34 -8.15
N GLY A 156 -8.99 8.69 -9.41
CA GLY A 156 -10.13 8.15 -10.15
C GLY A 156 -10.06 6.62 -10.33
N PHE A 157 -8.88 6.06 -10.63
CA PHE A 157 -8.68 4.61 -10.69
C PHE A 157 -8.79 3.96 -9.30
N LEU A 158 -8.34 4.64 -8.24
CA LEU A 158 -8.49 4.20 -6.86
C LEU A 158 -9.98 4.12 -6.45
N ILE A 159 -10.81 5.07 -6.88
CA ILE A 159 -12.25 5.07 -6.58
C ILE A 159 -13.01 4.02 -7.40
N ALA A 160 -12.55 3.76 -8.63
CA ALA A 160 -13.21 2.83 -9.54
C ALA A 160 -13.00 1.34 -9.20
N GLY A 161 -11.93 1.01 -8.46
CA GLY A 161 -11.61 -0.35 -8.02
C GLY A 161 -12.21 -0.66 -6.65
#